data_AF-A0A9Q4E8R1-F1
#
_entry.id   AF-A0A9Q4E8R1-F1
#
_cell.length_a   1.000
_cell.length_b   1.000
_cell.length_c   1.000
_cell.angle_alpha   90.00
_cell.angle_beta   90.00
_cell.angle_gamma   90.00
#
_symmetry.space_group_name_H-M   'P 1'
#
loop_
_entity.id
_entity.type
_entity.pdbx_description
1 polymer ?
#
loop_
_entity_poly.entity_id
_entity_poly.type
_entity_poly.pdbx_seq_one_letter_code
_entity_poly.pdbx_strand_id
1 'polypeptide(L)'
;MSTETLQKFLEKVAAKKILDNINSVLSREDIKQKQLSIRTGKSDNAFNKMLNEMKIPKLTTILRYLESVNEILRERKSEEITLEQFIDDEALEIIKVTNNITDADLTVFLSDNKSLLKSTIYYFELLKKKKKISAEEEKIYIKIKGL
;
A
#
# COMPACT_ATOMS: atom_id res chain seq x y z
N MET A 1 -6.42 -3.40 -23.28
CA MET A 1 -5.79 -2.98 -22.02
C MET A 1 -6.69 -1.91 -21.44
N SER A 2 -7.33 -2.16 -20.30
CA SER A 2 -8.34 -1.26 -19.75
C SER A 2 -7.75 -0.36 -18.67
N THR A 3 -8.33 0.83 -18.53
CA THR A 3 -8.20 1.71 -17.37
C THR A 3 -8.41 0.93 -16.06
N GLU A 4 -9.40 0.02 -16.03
CA GLU A 4 -9.63 -0.88 -14.88
C GLU A 4 -8.42 -1.74 -14.48
N THR A 5 -7.60 -2.18 -15.45
CA THR A 5 -6.41 -2.99 -15.16
C THR A 5 -5.33 -2.13 -14.50
N LEU A 6 -5.14 -0.90 -14.98
CA LEU A 6 -4.23 0.07 -14.36
C LEU A 6 -4.69 0.45 -12.97
N GLN A 7 -6.00 0.68 -12.79
CA GLN A 7 -6.62 0.98 -11.50
C GLN A 7 -6.34 -0.13 -10.49
N LYS A 8 -6.64 -1.40 -10.83
CA LYS A 8 -6.35 -2.57 -9.99
C LYS A 8 -4.87 -2.67 -9.61
N PHE A 9 -3.97 -2.35 -10.54
CA PHE A 9 -2.55 -2.33 -10.26
C PHE A 9 -2.19 -1.24 -9.23
N LEU A 10 -2.63 0.00 -9.44
CA LEU A 10 -2.32 1.10 -8.53
C LEU A 10 -2.96 0.90 -7.14
N GLU A 11 -4.15 0.28 -7.05
CA GLU A 11 -4.73 -0.14 -5.77
C GLU A 11 -3.81 -1.09 -5.00
N LYS A 12 -3.18 -2.06 -5.69
CA LYS A 12 -2.20 -2.96 -5.07
C LYS A 12 -0.94 -2.21 -4.63
N VAL A 13 -0.48 -1.24 -5.42
CA VAL A 13 0.68 -0.39 -5.08
C VAL A 13 0.38 0.43 -3.82
N ALA A 14 -0.75 1.14 -3.79
CA ALA A 14 -1.18 1.92 -2.62
C ALA A 14 -1.29 1.04 -1.38
N ALA A 15 -1.96 -0.12 -1.49
CA ALA A 15 -2.07 -1.07 -0.38
C ALA A 15 -0.70 -1.54 0.12
N LYS A 16 0.23 -1.85 -0.79
CA LYS A 16 1.56 -2.31 -0.42
C LYS A 16 2.34 -1.22 0.31
N LYS A 17 2.27 0.02 -0.19
CA LYS A 17 2.94 1.17 0.41
C LYS A 17 2.40 1.48 1.81
N ILE A 18 1.08 1.48 2.01
CA ILE A 18 0.47 1.64 3.33
C ILE A 18 0.95 0.54 4.30
N LEU A 19 1.01 -0.72 3.86
CA LEU A 19 1.50 -1.81 4.70
C LEU A 19 3.00 -1.68 5.02
N ASP A 20 3.83 -1.16 4.10
CA ASP A 20 5.23 -0.84 4.36
C ASP A 20 5.38 0.32 5.35
N ASN A 21 4.53 1.34 5.25
CA ASN A 21 4.52 2.48 6.17
C ASN A 21 4.16 2.02 7.58
N ILE A 22 3.10 1.21 7.73
CA ILE A 22 2.76 0.58 9.01
C ILE A 22 3.96 -0.22 9.54
N ASN A 23 4.58 -1.06 8.70
CA ASN A 23 5.72 -1.86 9.12
C ASN A 23 6.95 -1.02 9.53
N SER A 24 7.15 0.12 8.86
CA SER A 24 8.21 1.08 9.18
C SER A 24 7.97 1.74 10.53
N VAL A 25 6.71 2.13 10.81
CA VAL A 25 6.32 2.65 12.12
C VAL A 25 6.52 1.60 13.22
N LEU A 26 6.08 0.36 13.00
CA LEU A 26 6.33 -0.74 13.95
C LEU A 26 7.81 -0.93 14.25
N SER A 27 8.67 -0.83 13.22
CA SER A 27 10.12 -0.99 13.38
C SER A 27 10.74 0.19 14.13
N ARG A 28 10.30 1.42 13.84
CA ARG A 28 10.76 2.65 14.50
C ARG A 28 10.39 2.67 15.98
N GLU A 29 9.18 2.23 16.32
CA GLU A 29 8.67 2.23 17.69
C GLU A 29 9.00 0.95 18.49
N ASP A 30 9.82 0.05 17.94
CA ASP A 30 10.11 -1.28 18.52
C ASP A 30 8.83 -2.03 18.95
N ILE A 31 7.87 -2.11 18.03
CA ILE A 31 6.64 -2.88 18.17
C ILE A 31 6.72 -4.09 17.25
N LYS A 32 6.70 -5.29 17.84
CA LYS A 32 6.73 -6.53 17.06
C LYS A 32 5.43 -6.69 16.28
N GLN A 33 5.50 -7.09 15.00
CA GLN A 33 4.32 -7.42 14.18
C GLN A 33 3.36 -8.41 14.87
N LYS A 34 3.91 -9.33 15.65
CA LYS A 34 3.15 -10.28 16.48
C LYS A 34 2.32 -9.58 17.55
N GLN A 35 2.90 -8.60 18.24
CA GLN A 35 2.21 -7.79 19.25
C GLN A 35 1.03 -7.02 18.62
N LEU A 36 1.26 -6.36 17.49
CA LEU A 36 0.19 -5.70 16.74
C LEU A 36 -0.93 -6.69 16.38
N SER A 37 -0.58 -7.85 15.83
CA SER A 37 -1.57 -8.83 15.39
C SER A 37 -2.44 -9.33 16.56
N ILE A 38 -1.83 -9.64 17.71
CA ILE A 38 -2.54 -10.08 18.92
C ILE A 38 -3.46 -8.96 19.44
N ARG A 39 -2.96 -7.71 19.52
CA ARG A 39 -3.76 -6.55 19.98
C ARG A 39 -5.00 -6.30 19.12
N THR A 40 -4.90 -6.54 17.81
CA THR A 40 -6.06 -6.46 16.91
C THR A 40 -7.05 -7.64 16.99
N GLY A 41 -6.84 -8.58 17.92
CA GLY A 41 -7.65 -9.79 18.08
C GLY A 41 -7.47 -10.80 16.94
N LYS A 42 -6.28 -10.85 16.34
CA LYS A 42 -5.95 -11.74 15.21
C LYS A 42 -4.87 -12.76 15.60
N SER A 43 -4.66 -13.76 14.73
CA SER A 43 -3.55 -14.70 14.87
C SER A 43 -2.22 -13.94 14.90
N ASP A 44 -1.23 -14.47 15.61
CA ASP A 44 0.03 -13.78 15.88
C ASP A 44 0.88 -13.47 14.64
N ASN A 45 0.54 -14.05 13.48
CA ASN A 45 1.16 -13.82 12.19
C ASN A 45 0.28 -13.03 11.20
N ALA A 46 -0.87 -12.51 11.63
CA ALA A 46 -1.87 -11.93 10.72
C ALA A 46 -1.35 -10.73 9.93
N PHE A 47 -0.64 -9.80 10.57
CA PHE A 47 -0.04 -8.65 9.88
C PHE A 47 1.04 -9.09 8.89
N ASN A 48 1.94 -10.00 9.31
CA ASN A 48 2.98 -10.56 8.45
C ASN A 48 2.37 -11.25 7.22
N LYS A 49 1.32 -12.04 7.43
CA LYS A 49 0.56 -12.69 6.36
C LYS A 49 -0.03 -11.65 5.40
N MET A 50 -0.64 -10.58 5.91
CA MET A 50 -1.18 -9.49 5.08
C MET A 50 -0.10 -8.80 4.24
N LEU A 51 1.04 -8.47 4.84
CA LEU A 51 2.21 -7.87 4.20
C LEU A 51 2.79 -8.78 3.09
N ASN A 52 2.79 -10.09 3.31
CA ASN A 52 3.32 -11.07 2.37
C ASN A 52 2.36 -11.46 1.25
N GLU A 53 1.10 -11.67 1.59
CA GLU A 53 0.05 -12.02 0.63
C GLU A 53 -0.40 -10.83 -0.21
N MET A 54 0.01 -9.61 0.18
CA MET A 54 -0.34 -8.35 -0.49
C MET A 54 -1.85 -8.16 -0.56
N LYS A 55 -2.53 -8.50 0.53
CA LYS A 55 -3.98 -8.34 0.64
C LYS A 55 -4.28 -6.85 0.86
N ILE A 56 -5.14 -6.30 0.01
CA ILE A 56 -5.61 -4.91 0.14
C ILE A 56 -6.35 -4.77 1.49
N PRO A 57 -5.83 -3.98 2.44
CA PRO A 57 -6.50 -3.77 3.71
C PRO A 57 -7.74 -2.89 3.50
N LYS A 58 -8.80 -3.17 4.25
CA LYS A 58 -9.94 -2.24 4.36
C LYS A 58 -9.51 -1.04 5.21
N LEU A 59 -10.15 0.12 5.04
CA LEU A 59 -9.94 1.28 5.92
C LEU A 59 -10.11 0.91 7.40
N THR A 60 -11.13 0.11 7.73
CA THR A 60 -11.36 -0.38 9.10
C THR A 60 -10.24 -1.25 9.64
N THR A 61 -9.49 -1.94 8.78
CA THR A 61 -8.28 -2.67 9.17
C THR A 61 -7.14 -1.70 9.49
N ILE A 62 -6.94 -0.67 8.65
CA ILE A 62 -5.90 0.35 8.85
C ILE A 62 -6.15 1.10 10.17
N LEU A 63 -7.37 1.58 10.40
CA LEU A 63 -7.74 2.27 11.64
C LEU A 63 -7.60 1.39 12.88
N ARG A 64 -7.89 0.09 12.76
CA ARG A 64 -7.65 -0.86 13.86
C ARG A 64 -6.16 -1.01 14.18
N TYR A 65 -5.30 -1.05 13.16
CA TYR A 65 -3.86 -1.06 13.40
C TYR A 65 -3.39 0.25 14.02
N LEU A 66 -3.93 1.39 13.62
CA LEU A 66 -3.58 2.69 14.18
C LEU A 66 -3.92 2.73 15.67
N GLU A 67 -5.15 2.37 16.01
CA GLU A 67 -5.61 2.33 17.41
C GLU A 67 -4.75 1.37 18.25
N SER A 68 -4.50 0.15 17.76
CA SER A 68 -3.66 -0.80 18.49
C SER A 68 -2.20 -0.36 18.64
N VAL A 69 -1.63 0.37 17.69
CA VAL A 69 -0.30 0.97 17.86
C VAL A 69 -0.34 2.05 18.93
N ASN A 70 -1.32 2.96 18.87
CA ASN A 70 -1.45 4.04 19.83
C ASN A 70 -1.76 3.55 21.25
N GLU A 71 -2.54 2.48 21.42
CA GLU A 71 -2.71 1.82 22.71
C GLU A 71 -1.36 1.37 23.31
N ILE A 72 -0.51 0.73 22.50
CA ILE A 72 0.83 0.28 22.94
C ILE A 72 1.71 1.49 23.31
N LEU A 73 1.66 2.57 22.52
CA LEU A 73 2.44 3.78 22.77
C LEU A 73 1.98 4.49 24.05
N ARG A 74 0.66 4.61 24.27
CA ARG A 74 0.08 5.14 25.51
C ARG A 74 0.50 4.34 26.73
N GLU A 75 0.48 3.00 26.66
CA GLU A 75 0.97 2.12 27.74
C GLU A 75 2.46 2.36 28.05
N ARG A 76 3.26 2.70 27.02
CA ARG A 76 4.69 3.02 27.14
C ARG A 76 4.97 4.48 27.52
N LYS A 77 3.93 5.32 27.63
CA LYS A 77 4.04 6.79 27.78
C LYS A 77 4.84 7.46 26.64
N SER A 78 4.78 6.88 25.44
CA SER A 78 5.35 7.43 24.22
C SER A 78 4.34 8.33 23.49
N GLU A 79 4.84 9.18 22.59
CA GLU A 79 3.98 9.97 21.70
C GLU A 79 3.18 9.05 20.77
N GLU A 80 1.90 9.38 20.57
CA GLU A 80 1.02 8.66 19.65
C GLU A 80 1.33 9.01 18.20
N ILE A 81 1.07 8.07 17.30
CA ILE A 81 1.19 8.29 15.85
C ILE A 81 -0.14 8.75 15.25
N THR A 82 -0.05 9.38 14.09
CA THR A 82 -1.21 9.83 13.32
C THR A 82 -1.45 8.97 12.08
N LEU A 83 -2.61 9.12 11.45
CA LEU A 83 -2.97 8.36 10.25
C LEU A 83 -2.04 8.68 9.06
N GLU A 84 -1.53 9.90 8.99
CA GLU A 84 -0.60 10.38 7.96
C GLU A 84 0.72 9.59 7.97
N GLN A 85 1.09 8.99 9.11
CA GLN A 85 2.25 8.11 9.19
C GLN A 85 2.01 6.74 8.53
N PHE A 86 0.75 6.35 8.32
CA PHE A 86 0.37 5.16 7.55
C PHE A 86 0.08 5.51 6.09
N ILE A 87 -0.58 6.64 5.86
CA ILE A 87 -0.99 7.14 4.54
C ILE A 87 -0.26 8.45 4.29
N ASP A 88 0.98 8.34 3.80
CA ASP A 88 1.81 9.50 3.45
C ASP A 88 1.34 10.18 2.16
N ASP A 89 1.98 11.29 1.81
CA ASP A 89 1.62 12.08 0.62
C ASP A 89 1.70 11.28 -0.68
N GLU A 90 2.69 10.38 -0.82
CA GLU A 90 2.83 9.55 -2.02
C GLU A 90 1.73 8.47 -2.09
N ALA A 91 1.37 7.83 -0.97
CA ALA A 91 0.24 6.90 -0.92
C ALA A 91 -1.07 7.61 -1.26
N LEU A 92 -1.26 8.83 -0.74
CA LEU A 92 -2.42 9.67 -1.03
C LEU A 92 -2.45 10.10 -2.50
N GLU A 93 -1.31 10.45 -3.10
CA GLU A 93 -1.17 10.79 -4.51
C GLU A 93 -1.54 9.59 -5.40
N ILE A 94 -1.04 8.39 -5.10
CA ILE A 94 -1.39 7.16 -5.82
C ILE A 94 -2.91 6.92 -5.73
N ILE A 95 -3.53 7.06 -4.55
CA ILE A 95 -4.98 6.89 -4.39
C ILE A 95 -5.77 7.92 -5.22
N LYS A 96 -5.36 9.20 -5.18
CA LYS A 96 -5.99 10.27 -5.98
C LYS A 96 -5.92 9.96 -7.46
N VAL A 97 -4.73 9.61 -7.95
CA VAL A 97 -4.51 9.27 -9.37
C VAL A 97 -5.31 8.02 -9.75
N THR A 98 -5.35 7.00 -8.89
CA THR A 98 -6.13 5.77 -9.10
C THR A 98 -7.62 6.03 -9.26
N ASN A 99 -8.19 6.92 -8.46
CA ASN A 99 -9.60 7.28 -8.52
C ASN A 99 -9.97 8.07 -9.77
N ASN A 100 -9.02 8.77 -10.38
CA ASN A 100 -9.25 9.58 -11.59
C ASN A 100 -9.09 8.79 -12.90
N ILE A 101 -8.79 7.48 -12.83
CA ILE A 101 -8.53 6.63 -14.00
C ILE A 101 -9.78 6.34 -14.83
N THR A 102 -10.97 6.32 -14.20
CA THR A 102 -12.18 5.72 -14.78
C THR A 102 -12.66 6.39 -16.07
N ASP A 103 -12.36 7.68 -16.27
CA ASP A 103 -12.86 8.47 -17.41
C ASP A 103 -11.77 8.95 -18.38
N ALA A 104 -10.51 8.55 -18.17
CA ALA A 104 -9.38 9.06 -18.93
C ALA A 104 -9.03 8.21 -20.17
N ASP A 105 -8.59 8.86 -21.24
CA ASP A 105 -7.85 8.17 -22.30
C ASP A 105 -6.55 7.62 -21.69
N LEU A 106 -6.34 6.31 -21.79
CA LEU A 106 -5.21 5.63 -21.16
C LEU A 106 -3.85 6.19 -21.62
N THR A 107 -3.72 6.63 -22.87
CA THR A 107 -2.45 7.15 -23.38
C THR A 107 -2.16 8.55 -22.84
N VAL A 108 -3.19 9.41 -22.80
CA VAL A 108 -3.10 10.74 -22.18
C VAL A 108 -2.78 10.59 -20.69
N PHE A 109 -3.51 9.73 -19.98
CA PHE A 109 -3.31 9.47 -18.56
C PHE A 109 -1.88 9.02 -18.23
N LEU A 110 -1.33 8.10 -19.02
CA LEU A 110 0.03 7.60 -18.82
C LEU A 110 1.08 8.71 -19.04
N SER A 111 0.83 9.63 -19.98
CA SER A 111 1.71 10.78 -20.23
C SER A 111 1.67 11.76 -19.06
N ASP A 112 0.47 12.14 -18.62
CA ASP A 112 0.26 13.14 -17.57
C ASP A 112 0.77 12.69 -16.20
N ASN A 113 0.71 11.39 -15.93
CA ASN A 113 1.09 10.80 -14.63
C ASN A 113 2.46 10.10 -14.67
N LYS A 114 3.30 10.38 -15.68
CA LYS A 114 4.56 9.67 -15.92
C LYS A 114 5.49 9.61 -14.70
N SER A 115 5.64 10.71 -13.96
CA SER A 115 6.51 10.78 -12.78
C SER A 115 6.07 9.80 -11.68
N LEU A 116 4.79 9.86 -11.31
CA LEU A 116 4.20 8.95 -10.33
C LEU A 116 4.28 7.50 -10.79
N LEU A 117 3.94 7.22 -12.06
CA LEU A 117 4.00 5.86 -12.59
C LEU A 117 5.42 5.29 -12.54
N LYS A 118 6.46 6.11 -12.71
CA LYS A 118 7.86 5.68 -12.51
C LYS A 118 8.17 5.32 -11.07
N SER A 119 7.64 6.03 -10.07
CA SER A 119 7.83 5.66 -8.66
C SER A 119 7.21 4.30 -8.33
N THR A 120 6.14 3.92 -9.04
CA THR A 120 5.48 2.61 -8.86
C THR A 120 6.27 1.40 -9.39
N ILE A 121 7.33 1.61 -10.19
CA ILE A 121 8.13 0.53 -10.81
C ILE A 121 8.72 -0.42 -9.75
N TYR A 122 9.21 0.13 -8.64
CA TYR A 122 9.73 -0.67 -7.53
C TYR A 122 8.68 -1.64 -6.99
N TYR A 123 7.46 -1.14 -6.77
CA TYR A 123 6.35 -1.95 -6.29
C TYR A 123 5.91 -2.99 -7.32
N PHE A 124 5.95 -2.67 -8.61
CA PHE A 124 5.69 -3.64 -9.66
C PHE A 124 6.66 -4.82 -9.61
N GLU A 125 7.97 -4.57 -9.59
CA GLU A 125 8.99 -5.63 -9.54
C GLU A 125 8.82 -6.50 -8.29
N LEU A 126 8.49 -5.88 -7.16
CA LEU A 126 8.18 -6.59 -5.92
C LEU A 126 6.94 -7.49 -6.06
N LEU A 127 5.83 -6.96 -6.63
CA LEU A 127 4.59 -7.70 -6.87
C LEU A 127 4.81 -8.85 -7.86
N LYS A 128 5.61 -8.63 -8.91
CA LYS A 128 6.00 -9.65 -9.90
C LYS A 128 6.80 -10.78 -9.25
N LYS A 129 7.81 -10.46 -8.43
CA LYS A 129 8.60 -11.45 -7.69
C LYS A 129 7.72 -12.34 -6.78
N LYS A 130 6.65 -11.77 -6.21
CA LYS A 130 5.68 -12.51 -5.37
C LYS A 130 4.56 -13.21 -6.18
N LYS A 131 4.59 -13.18 -7.51
CA LYS A 131 3.54 -13.73 -8.39
C LYS A 131 2.15 -13.15 -8.10
N LYS A 132 2.08 -11.83 -7.84
CA LYS A 132 0.84 -11.08 -7.53
C LYS A 132 0.40 -10.12 -8.64
N ILE A 133 1.03 -10.26 -9.81
CA ILE A 133 0.75 -9.53 -11.05
C ILE A 133 0.13 -10.50 -12.06
N SER A 134 -0.94 -10.05 -12.73
CA SER A 134 -1.58 -10.71 -13.88
C SER A 134 -0.84 -10.40 -15.19
N ALA A 135 -1.10 -11.19 -16.23
CA ALA A 135 -0.49 -10.96 -17.54
C ALA A 135 -0.86 -9.59 -18.14
N GLU A 136 -2.07 -9.11 -17.86
CA GLU A 136 -2.55 -7.79 -18.27
C GLU A 136 -1.83 -6.65 -17.53
N GLU A 137 -1.61 -6.79 -16.23
CA GLU A 137 -0.82 -5.85 -15.43
C GLU A 137 0.66 -5.84 -15.88
N GLU A 138 1.20 -6.97 -16.31
CA GLU A 138 2.56 -7.04 -16.86
C GLU A 138 2.71 -6.29 -18.19
N LYS A 139 1.70 -6.34 -19.06
CA LYS A 139 1.67 -5.52 -20.28
C LYS A 139 1.66 -4.02 -19.98
N ILE A 140 0.94 -3.60 -18.94
CA ILE A 140 0.94 -2.21 -18.47
C ILE A 140 2.32 -1.79 -18.00
N TYR A 141 2.98 -2.63 -17.21
CA TYR A 141 4.32 -2.34 -16.72
C TYR A 141 5.34 -2.13 -17.84
N ILE A 142 5.32 -2.99 -18.86
CA ILE A 142 6.22 -2.84 -20.03
C ILE A 142 6.01 -1.46 -20.67
N LYS A 143 4.74 -1.01 -20.78
CA LYS A 143 4.43 0.32 -21.30
C LYS A 143 4.94 1.43 -20.38
N ILE A 144 4.69 1.35 -19.07
CA ILE A 144 5.18 2.33 -18.07
C ILE A 144 6.70 2.43 -18.09
N LYS A 145 7.41 1.30 -18.18
CA LYS A 145 8.87 1.25 -18.25
C LYS A 145 9.43 1.91 -19.52
N GLY A 146 8.65 1.89 -20.60
CA GLY A 146 8.97 2.52 -21.87
C GLY A 146 8.67 4.02 -21.95
N LEU A 147 8.03 4.62 -20.94
CA LEU A 147 7.76 6.06 -20.87
C LEU A 147 9.03 6.85 -20.51
#